data_AF-A0A4V2V3K3-F1
#
_entry.id   AF-A0A4V2V3K3-F1
#
_cell.length_a   1.000
_cell.length_b   1.000
_cell.length_c   1.000
_cell.angle_alpha   90.00
_cell.angle_beta   90.00
_cell.angle_gamma   90.00
#
_symmetry.space_group_name_H-M   'P 1'
#
loop_
_entity.id
_entity.type
_entity.pdbx_description
1 polymer ?
#
loop_
_entity_poly.entity_id
_entity_poly.type
_entity_poly.pdbx_seq_one_letter_code
_entity_poly.pdbx_strand_id
1 'polypeptide(L)'
;MIQAVEIQDESIKLKIAQYERVGSILFFLIPLVILLIVGKGFAFNTLYLWQGFSLLYLVIYRLKVHQLSTKALQLSVRRGWGYNRFYRFCWGYLILSVIGLTGYLLISR
;
A
#
# COMPACT_ATOMS: atom_id res chain seq x y z
N MET A 1 -28.54 -7.25 -17.42
CA MET A 1 -27.35 -6.35 -17.43
C MET A 1 -26.93 -5.90 -16.03
N ILE A 2 -27.86 -5.54 -15.13
CA ILE A 2 -27.53 -5.07 -13.76
C ILE A 2 -26.81 -6.14 -12.92
N GLN A 3 -27.25 -7.40 -12.97
CA GLN A 3 -26.60 -8.51 -12.24
C GLN A 3 -25.14 -8.76 -12.68
N ALA A 4 -24.81 -8.57 -13.96
CA ALA A 4 -23.45 -8.79 -14.45
C ALA A 4 -22.46 -7.74 -13.92
N VAL A 5 -22.92 -6.48 -13.79
CA VAL A 5 -22.14 -5.38 -13.21
C VAL A 5 -21.93 -5.60 -11.71
N GLU A 6 -22.95 -6.07 -11.00
CA GLU A 6 -22.89 -6.32 -9.56
C GLU A 6 -21.91 -7.47 -9.22
N ILE A 7 -21.96 -8.58 -9.98
CA ILE A 7 -21.00 -9.69 -9.84
C ILE A 7 -19.57 -9.24 -10.14
N GLN A 8 -19.40 -8.38 -11.16
CA GLN A 8 -18.10 -7.82 -11.50
C GLN A 8 -17.56 -6.93 -10.36
N ASP A 9 -18.38 -6.05 -9.81
CA ASP A 9 -18.00 -5.15 -8.72
C ASP A 9 -17.64 -5.92 -7.43
N GLU A 10 -18.37 -6.98 -7.08
CA GLU A 10 -18.03 -7.87 -5.96
C GLU A 10 -16.68 -8.57 -6.17
N SER A 11 -16.42 -9.07 -7.40
CA SER A 11 -15.13 -9.68 -7.72
C SER A 11 -13.95 -8.71 -7.59
N ILE A 12 -14.18 -7.43 -7.91
CA ILE A 12 -13.15 -6.38 -7.78
C ILE A 12 -12.91 -6.07 -6.30
N LYS A 13 -13.95 -5.97 -5.46
CA LYS A 13 -13.79 -5.78 -4.01
C LYS A 13 -12.98 -6.91 -3.36
N LEU A 14 -13.27 -8.16 -3.72
CA LEU A 14 -12.51 -9.32 -3.23
C LEU A 14 -11.04 -9.26 -3.64
N LYS A 15 -10.76 -8.88 -4.90
CA LYS A 15 -9.38 -8.67 -5.37
C LYS A 15 -8.67 -7.55 -4.59
N ILE A 16 -9.38 -6.46 -4.26
CA ILE A 16 -8.82 -5.37 -3.45
C ILE A 16 -8.51 -5.86 -2.02
N ALA A 17 -9.40 -6.63 -1.40
CA ALA A 17 -9.16 -7.21 -0.07
C ALA A 17 -7.98 -8.20 -0.07
N GLN A 18 -7.89 -9.05 -1.10
CA GLN A 18 -6.74 -9.94 -1.27
C GLN A 18 -5.46 -9.13 -1.45
N TYR A 19 -5.50 -8.04 -2.21
CA TYR A 19 -4.35 -7.17 -2.42
C TYR A 19 -3.89 -6.46 -1.14
N GLU A 20 -4.81 -5.99 -0.29
CA GLU A 20 -4.50 -5.50 1.07
C GLU A 20 -3.75 -6.55 1.90
N ARG A 21 -4.23 -7.79 1.86
CA ARG A 21 -3.67 -8.88 2.65
C ARG A 21 -2.29 -9.31 2.12
N VAL A 22 -2.15 -9.48 0.82
CA VAL A 22 -0.88 -9.84 0.18
C VAL A 22 0.12 -8.70 0.30
N GLY A 23 -0.32 -7.45 0.11
CA GLY A 23 0.52 -6.26 0.27
C GLY A 23 1.11 -6.15 1.67
N SER A 24 0.29 -6.36 2.71
CA SER A 24 0.77 -6.35 4.08
C SER A 24 1.72 -7.50 4.39
N ILE A 25 1.45 -8.71 3.90
CA ILE A 25 2.37 -9.85 4.04
C ILE A 25 3.72 -9.56 3.35
N LEU A 26 3.69 -9.09 2.10
CA LEU A 26 4.89 -8.75 1.33
C LEU A 26 5.70 -7.63 2.00
N PHE A 27 5.04 -6.66 2.62
CA PHE A 27 5.71 -5.58 3.34
C PHE A 27 6.61 -6.08 4.48
N PHE A 28 6.22 -7.17 5.15
CA PHE A 28 7.05 -7.83 6.16
C PHE A 28 7.99 -8.87 5.57
N LEU A 29 7.54 -9.62 4.57
CA LEU A 29 8.27 -10.75 4.00
C LEU A 29 9.49 -10.28 3.20
N ILE A 30 9.37 -9.21 2.39
CA ILE A 30 10.48 -8.72 1.55
C ILE A 30 11.68 -8.28 2.42
N PRO A 31 11.53 -7.40 3.43
CA PRO A 31 12.62 -7.06 4.34
C PRO A 31 13.19 -8.27 5.06
N LEU A 32 12.33 -9.21 5.48
CA LEU A 32 12.77 -10.39 6.22
C LEU A 32 13.68 -11.27 5.37
N VAL A 33 13.30 -11.51 4.11
CA VAL A 33 14.13 -12.27 3.15
C VAL A 33 15.42 -11.54 2.84
N ILE A 34 15.38 -10.22 2.64
CA ILE A 34 16.59 -9.41 2.39
C ILE A 34 17.52 -9.46 3.61
N LEU A 35 16.98 -9.35 4.83
CA LEU A 35 17.74 -9.44 6.07
C LEU A 35 18.43 -10.80 6.21
N LEU A 36 17.74 -11.89 5.85
CA LEU A 36 18.27 -13.26 5.89
C LEU A 36 19.43 -13.46 4.89
N ILE A 37 19.33 -12.89 3.69
CA ILE A 37 20.33 -13.11 2.62
C ILE A 37 21.50 -12.14 2.71
N VAL A 38 21.22 -10.85 2.87
CA VAL A 38 22.21 -9.75 2.75
C VAL A 38 22.79 -9.36 4.11
N GLY A 39 22.11 -9.71 5.21
CA GLY A 39 22.54 -9.38 6.57
C GLY A 39 22.35 -7.89 6.93
N LYS A 40 22.98 -7.48 8.04
CA LYS A 40 22.78 -6.14 8.67
C LYS A 40 23.24 -4.95 7.82
N GLY A 41 24.13 -5.18 6.85
CA GLY A 41 24.68 -4.10 6.00
C GLY A 41 23.63 -3.36 5.17
N PHE A 42 22.45 -3.96 4.97
CA PHE A 42 21.40 -3.39 4.14
C PHE A 42 20.31 -2.62 4.92
N ALA A 43 20.46 -2.44 6.24
CA ALA A 43 19.42 -1.84 7.08
C ALA A 43 18.95 -0.46 6.62
N PHE A 44 19.88 0.38 6.13
CA PHE A 44 19.54 1.70 5.57
C PHE A 44 18.78 1.60 4.24
N ASN A 45 19.15 0.66 3.38
CA ASN A 45 18.46 0.45 2.11
C ASN A 45 17.05 -0.11 2.29
N THR A 46 16.80 -0.87 3.36
CA THR A 46 15.46 -1.37 3.70
C THR A 46 14.46 -0.23 3.91
N LEU A 47 14.87 0.91 4.48
CA LEU A 47 13.99 2.07 4.64
C LEU A 47 13.56 2.64 3.29
N TYR A 48 14.50 2.83 2.36
CA TYR A 48 14.18 3.28 1.00
C TYR A 48 13.34 2.27 0.24
N LEU A 49 13.59 0.97 0.47
CA LEU A 49 12.83 -0.11 -0.15
C LEU A 49 11.38 -0.14 0.33
N TRP A 50 11.12 0.12 1.62
CA TRP A 50 9.77 0.30 2.15
C TRP A 50 9.06 1.53 1.60
N GLN A 51 9.76 2.64 1.38
CA GLN A 51 9.18 3.82 0.72
C GLN A 51 8.75 3.47 -0.71
N GLY A 52 9.64 2.83 -1.48
CA GLY A 52 9.36 2.40 -2.85
C GLY A 52 8.19 1.41 -2.92
N PHE A 53 8.16 0.40 -2.05
CA PHE A 53 7.06 -0.55 -1.97
C PHE A 53 5.74 0.13 -1.61
N SER A 54 5.76 1.05 -0.65
CA SER A 54 4.56 1.81 -0.25
C SER A 54 4.01 2.65 -1.40
N LEU A 55 4.87 3.34 -2.14
CA LEU A 55 4.45 4.10 -3.33
C LEU A 55 3.85 3.19 -4.40
N LEU A 56 4.52 2.08 -4.72
CA LEU A 56 4.05 1.11 -5.72
C LEU A 56 2.68 0.54 -5.33
N TYR A 57 2.52 0.14 -4.06
CA TYR A 57 1.25 -0.33 -3.52
C TYR A 57 0.13 0.72 -3.67
N LEU A 58 0.41 1.99 -3.32
CA LEU A 58 -0.57 3.07 -3.44
C LEU A 58 -1.03 3.30 -4.88
N VAL A 59 -0.11 3.23 -5.84
CA VAL A 59 -0.42 3.39 -7.27
C VAL A 59 -1.31 2.24 -7.74
N ILE A 60 -0.92 1.00 -7.46
CA ILE A 60 -1.69 -0.18 -7.88
C ILE A 60 -3.07 -0.19 -7.22
N TYR A 61 -3.16 0.16 -5.93
CA TYR A 61 -4.43 0.27 -5.22
C TYR A 61 -5.35 1.30 -5.90
N ARG A 62 -4.84 2.48 -6.27
CA ARG A 62 -5.62 3.48 -7.00
C ARG A 62 -6.11 2.98 -8.35
N LEU A 63 -5.25 2.31 -9.12
CA LEU A 63 -5.63 1.73 -10.41
C LEU A 63 -6.75 0.68 -10.24
N LYS A 64 -6.66 -0.19 -9.22
CA LYS A 64 -7.69 -1.19 -8.91
C LYS A 64 -9.01 -0.56 -8.49
N VAL A 65 -8.98 0.48 -7.65
CA VAL A 65 -10.20 1.20 -7.25
C VAL A 65 -10.84 1.90 -8.45
N HIS A 66 -10.04 2.43 -9.39
CA HIS A 66 -10.59 3.11 -10.57
C HIS A 66 -11.33 2.16 -11.53
N GLN A 67 -11.10 0.85 -11.44
CA GLN A 67 -11.81 -0.17 -12.22
C GLN A 67 -13.25 -0.43 -11.74
N LEU A 68 -13.65 0.08 -10.57
CA LEU A 68 -15.01 -0.05 -10.06
C LEU A 68 -15.99 0.80 -10.88
N SER A 69 -17.16 0.23 -11.20
CA SER A 69 -18.13 0.77 -12.15
C SER A 69 -18.68 2.15 -11.74
N THR A 70 -18.92 2.36 -10.44
CA THR A 70 -19.61 3.57 -9.95
C THR A 70 -18.75 4.38 -8.97
N LYS A 71 -18.76 5.71 -9.10
CA LYS A 71 -18.07 6.64 -8.19
C LYS A 71 -18.45 6.46 -6.71
N ALA A 72 -19.72 6.15 -6.43
CA ALA A 72 -20.19 5.85 -5.08
C ALA A 72 -19.51 4.59 -4.48
N LEU A 73 -19.30 3.55 -5.29
CA LEU A 73 -18.60 2.33 -4.89
C LEU A 73 -17.10 2.58 -4.68
N GLN A 74 -16.49 3.39 -5.55
CA GLN A 74 -15.10 3.81 -5.38
C GLN A 74 -14.90 4.52 -4.04
N LEU A 75 -15.85 5.39 -3.67
CA LEU A 75 -15.82 6.14 -2.41
C LEU A 75 -16.06 5.24 -1.19
N SER A 76 -16.96 4.27 -1.29
CA SER A 76 -17.23 3.33 -0.20
C SER A 76 -16.03 2.42 0.07
N VAL A 77 -15.35 1.93 -0.96
CA VAL A 77 -14.12 1.12 -0.83
C VAL A 77 -12.97 1.97 -0.27
N ARG A 78 -12.83 3.22 -0.72
CA ARG A 78 -11.75 4.12 -0.26
C ARG A 78 -11.95 4.65 1.16
N ARG A 79 -13.18 4.83 1.63
CA ARG A 79 -13.48 5.21 3.04
C ARG A 79 -13.66 3.99 3.94
N GLY A 80 -13.97 2.83 3.38
CA GLY A 80 -14.22 1.60 4.11
C GLY A 80 -13.00 1.14 4.91
N TRP A 81 -13.20 0.90 6.20
CA TRP A 81 -12.15 0.41 7.11
C TRP A 81 -11.69 -1.03 6.82
N GLY A 82 -12.44 -1.79 6.01
CA GLY A 82 -12.11 -3.17 5.66
C GLY A 82 -11.11 -3.29 4.50
N TYR A 83 -11.06 -2.30 3.61
CA TYR A 83 -10.31 -2.39 2.33
C TYR A 83 -9.13 -1.41 2.24
N ASN A 84 -8.91 -0.59 3.26
CA ASN A 84 -8.02 0.57 3.20
C ASN A 84 -7.01 0.64 4.37
N ARG A 85 -6.83 -0.44 5.16
CA ARG A 85 -5.99 -0.39 6.37
C ARG A 85 -4.52 -0.27 6.00
N PHE A 86 -4.04 -1.16 5.16
CA PHE A 86 -2.67 -1.16 4.68
C PHE A 86 -2.40 0.05 3.77
N TYR A 87 -3.38 0.48 2.96
CA TYR A 87 -3.27 1.75 2.21
C TYR A 87 -3.04 2.96 3.14
N ARG A 88 -3.78 3.07 4.25
CA ARG A 88 -3.59 4.15 5.24
C ARG A 88 -2.24 4.03 5.94
N PHE A 89 -1.81 2.80 6.25
CA PHE A 89 -0.50 2.53 6.82
C PHE A 89 0.63 2.99 5.88
N CYS A 90 0.57 2.67 4.59
CA CYS A 90 1.53 3.15 3.58
C CYS A 90 1.60 4.67 3.52
N TRP A 91 0.46 5.37 3.57
CA TRP A 91 0.44 6.84 3.65
C TRP A 91 1.09 7.36 4.93
N GLY A 92 0.76 6.77 6.09
CA GLY A 92 1.36 7.15 7.37
C GLY A 92 2.88 6.94 7.36
N TYR A 93 3.33 5.79 6.86
CA TYR A 93 4.74 5.47 6.71
C TYR A 93 5.47 6.48 5.81
N LEU A 94 4.92 6.80 4.64
CA LEU A 94 5.53 7.78 3.73
C LEU A 94 5.61 9.17 4.35
N ILE A 95 4.55 9.63 5.03
CA ILE A 95 4.55 10.94 5.71
C ILE A 95 5.62 10.97 6.81
N LEU A 96 5.66 9.95 7.68
CA LEU A 96 6.69 9.84 8.71
C LEU A 96 8.10 9.81 8.12
N SER A 97 8.27 9.09 7.00
CA SER A 97 9.54 9.00 6.32
C SER A 97 9.98 10.35 5.74
N VAL A 98 9.07 11.13 5.16
CA VAL A 98 9.36 12.47 4.65
C VAL A 98 9.73 13.41 5.80
N ILE A 99 8.97 13.39 6.90
CA ILE A 99 9.25 14.20 8.09
C ILE A 99 10.61 13.86 8.70
N GLY A 100 10.95 12.57 8.79
CA GLY A 100 12.25 12.13 9.30
C GLY A 100 13.40 12.59 8.41
N LEU A 101 13.24 12.49 7.08
CA LEU A 101 14.25 12.93 6.13
C LEU A 101 14.46 14.46 6.16
N THR A 102 13.38 15.25 6.18
CA THR A 102 13.47 16.71 6.27
C THR A 102 14.03 17.16 7.62
N GLY A 103 13.65 16.51 8.72
CA GLY A 103 14.22 16.78 10.04
C GLY A 103 15.73 16.51 10.08
N TYR A 104 16.18 15.40 9.52
CA TYR A 104 17.61 15.09 9.40
C TYR A 104 18.36 16.14 8.59
N LEU A 105 17.81 16.54 7.44
CA LEU A 105 18.42 17.55 6.57
C LEU A 105 18.50 18.93 7.23
N LEU A 106 17.54 19.30 8.08
CA LEU A 106 17.54 20.58 8.80
C LEU A 106 18.57 20.63 9.93
N ILE A 107 18.79 19.50 10.63
CA ILE A 107 19.77 19.41 11.74
C ILE A 107 21.20 19.26 11.22
N SER A 108 21.38 18.57 10.09
CA SER A 108 22.70 18.34 9.48
C SER A 108 23.22 19.52 8.67
N ARG A 109 22.43 20.58 8.49
CA ARG A 109 22.83 21.84 7.85
C ARG A 109 23.23 22.86 8.91
#